data_AF-A0A8H6YWT9-F1
#
_entry.id   AF-A0A8H6YWT9-F1
#
_cell.length_a   1.000
_cell.length_b   1.000
_cell.length_c   1.000
_cell.angle_alpha   90.00
_cell.angle_beta   90.00
_cell.angle_gamma   90.00
#
_symmetry.space_group_name_H-M   'P 1'
#
loop_
_entity.id
_entity.type
_entity.pdbx_description
1 polymer ?
#
loop_
_entity_poly.entity_id
_entity_poly.type
_entity_poly.pdbx_seq_one_letter_code
_entity_poly.pdbx_strand_id
1 'polypeptide(L)'
;MNTPGQTQTVTSPQSGTSPDCPTTQTQKVDELLNRCPPPPHWRTPAKSTILGMLQASFFSLLCITAFGQSGLGHAWAAIRLQDEGDESVYVEMTRRLRDRLNSMLVVGSLLLATTAVLVTTNPPRVSIINYTLRGPYICLVAAAMILFEGIVVAGVCFLWATHLSSNFVENVLCARRINVYCTLIMVSYPFFCIGVGTIFMGLAGFVGIWIAQDGGLQVVSLIIGVGPVFMAVAMFAVLFIGV
;
A
#
# COMPACT_ATOMS: atom_id res chain seq x y z
N MET A 1 -54.35 -27.91 -19.79
CA MET A 1 -54.61 -26.46 -19.63
C MET A 1 -53.32 -25.76 -20.02
N ASN A 2 -53.29 -25.22 -21.25
CA ASN A 2 -52.14 -24.54 -21.85
C ASN A 2 -52.32 -23.04 -21.70
N THR A 3 -51.31 -22.35 -21.19
CA THR A 3 -51.27 -20.89 -21.13
C THR A 3 -50.30 -20.39 -22.21
N PRO A 4 -50.71 -19.48 -23.10
CA PRO A 4 -49.89 -19.03 -24.22
C PRO A 4 -48.82 -18.01 -23.79
N GLY A 5 -47.65 -18.11 -24.42
CA GLY A 5 -46.49 -17.26 -24.18
C GLY A 5 -46.67 -15.84 -24.70
N GLN A 6 -46.24 -14.87 -23.89
CA GLN A 6 -46.09 -13.47 -24.30
C GLN A 6 -44.66 -13.22 -24.77
N THR A 7 -44.53 -12.96 -26.06
CA THR A 7 -43.33 -12.40 -26.68
C THR A 7 -43.23 -10.92 -26.31
N GLN A 8 -42.31 -10.58 -25.40
CA GLN A 8 -41.97 -9.19 -25.12
C GLN A 8 -41.00 -8.68 -26.18
N THR A 9 -41.51 -7.79 -27.04
CA THR A 9 -40.73 -6.99 -27.97
C THR A 9 -39.95 -5.94 -27.16
N VAL A 10 -38.66 -6.17 -26.97
CA VAL A 10 -37.73 -5.20 -26.36
C VAL A 10 -37.47 -4.09 -27.37
N THR A 11 -38.19 -2.98 -27.25
CA THR A 11 -37.91 -1.75 -27.99
C THR A 11 -36.87 -0.95 -27.19
N SER A 12 -35.60 -1.05 -27.56
CA SER A 12 -34.54 -0.22 -27.00
C SER A 12 -34.80 1.26 -27.31
N PRO A 13 -34.86 2.15 -26.30
CA PRO A 13 -34.83 3.58 -26.55
C PRO A 13 -33.41 3.98 -26.96
N GLN A 14 -33.22 4.23 -28.25
CA GLN A 14 -32.14 5.10 -28.73
C GLN A 14 -32.45 6.53 -28.27
N SER A 15 -31.95 6.90 -27.09
CA SER A 15 -31.83 8.31 -26.70
C SER A 15 -30.36 8.67 -26.70
N GLY A 16 -29.96 9.37 -27.77
CA GLY A 16 -28.64 9.95 -27.91
C GLY A 16 -28.41 11.02 -26.85
N THR A 17 -27.74 10.62 -25.77
CA THR A 17 -26.77 11.46 -25.08
C THR A 17 -25.43 10.86 -25.41
N SER A 18 -24.56 11.64 -26.04
CA SER A 18 -23.15 11.31 -26.18
C SER A 18 -22.67 10.84 -24.81
N PRO A 19 -21.99 9.68 -24.67
CA PRO A 19 -21.40 9.30 -23.40
C PRO A 19 -20.42 10.41 -23.07
N ASP A 20 -20.82 11.30 -22.17
CA ASP A 20 -19.98 12.35 -21.64
C ASP A 20 -18.70 11.65 -21.21
N CYS A 21 -17.63 11.93 -21.97
CA CYS A 21 -16.29 11.53 -21.61
C CYS A 21 -16.15 11.91 -20.13
N PRO A 22 -15.70 11.01 -19.23
CA PRO A 22 -15.57 11.30 -17.80
C PRO A 22 -14.58 12.44 -17.63
N THR A 23 -15.10 13.64 -17.82
CA THR A 23 -14.43 14.92 -17.82
C THR A 23 -14.63 15.44 -16.41
N THR A 24 -13.73 15.31 -15.46
CA THR A 24 -12.77 14.26 -15.10
C THR A 24 -12.74 14.47 -13.58
N GLN A 25 -12.92 13.48 -12.71
CA GLN A 25 -12.82 13.76 -11.25
C GLN A 25 -11.55 14.55 -10.91
N THR A 26 -10.46 14.27 -11.63
CA THR A 26 -9.21 15.04 -11.64
C THR A 26 -9.40 16.53 -11.93
N GLN A 27 -10.20 16.90 -12.93
CA GLN A 27 -10.43 18.31 -13.29
C GLN A 27 -11.20 19.07 -12.18
N LYS A 28 -12.21 18.43 -11.57
CA LYS A 28 -12.91 19.04 -10.42
C LYS A 28 -11.96 19.22 -9.23
N VAL A 29 -11.11 18.23 -8.98
CA VAL A 29 -10.08 18.28 -7.95
C VAL A 29 -9.09 19.42 -8.24
N ASP A 30 -8.61 19.56 -9.48
CA ASP A 30 -7.70 20.63 -9.88
C ASP A 30 -8.33 22.02 -9.79
N GLU A 31 -9.60 22.18 -10.20
CA GLU A 31 -10.34 23.42 -10.05
C GLU A 31 -10.45 23.83 -8.56
N LEU A 32 -10.72 22.88 -7.68
CA LEU A 32 -10.80 23.13 -6.25
C LEU A 32 -9.44 23.39 -5.60
N LEU A 33 -8.38 22.71 -6.04
CA LEU A 33 -7.02 23.01 -5.61
C LEU A 33 -6.61 24.44 -5.98
N ASN A 34 -7.08 24.95 -7.12
CA ASN A 34 -6.87 26.34 -7.53
C ASN A 34 -7.69 27.33 -6.70
N ARG A 35 -8.93 26.98 -6.32
CA ARG A 35 -9.79 27.85 -5.48
C ARG A 35 -9.38 27.84 -4.01
N CYS A 36 -8.98 26.69 -3.47
CA CYS A 36 -8.73 26.45 -2.06
C CYS A 36 -7.37 25.76 -1.86
N PRO A 37 -6.26 26.51 -1.99
CA PRO A 37 -4.93 25.92 -1.90
C PRO A 37 -4.70 25.27 -0.52
N PRO A 38 -3.99 24.12 -0.47
CA PRO A 38 -3.75 23.44 0.78
C PRO A 38 -2.90 24.30 1.72
N PRO A 39 -3.14 24.19 3.04
CA PRO A 39 -2.45 25.01 4.02
C PRO A 39 -0.93 24.71 4.01
N PRO A 40 -0.08 25.64 4.46
CA PRO A 40 1.37 25.52 4.31
C PRO A 40 1.99 24.28 4.97
N HIS A 41 1.28 23.64 5.89
CA HIS A 41 1.73 22.42 6.55
C HIS A 41 1.47 21.12 5.78
N TRP A 42 0.67 21.17 4.71
CA TRP A 42 0.40 20.05 3.80
C TRP A 42 1.32 20.04 2.58
N ARG A 43 2.00 21.16 2.32
CA ARG A 43 2.90 21.30 1.19
C ARG A 43 4.15 20.47 1.41
N THR A 44 4.64 19.86 0.35
CA THR A 44 5.94 19.17 0.33
C THR A 44 7.05 20.14 0.76
N PRO A 45 7.98 19.70 1.63
CA PRO A 45 9.10 20.53 2.03
C PRO A 45 9.96 20.91 0.80
N ALA A 46 10.52 22.12 0.82
CA ALA A 46 11.32 22.62 -0.28
C ALA A 46 12.60 21.79 -0.48
N LYS A 47 12.94 21.49 -1.74
CA LYS A 47 14.11 20.67 -2.13
C LYS A 47 15.44 21.44 -2.14
N SER A 48 15.53 22.61 -1.50
CA SER A 48 16.70 23.50 -1.63
C SER A 48 17.97 22.99 -0.95
N THR A 49 17.86 22.01 -0.05
CA THR A 49 19.00 21.37 0.64
C THR A 49 18.94 19.85 0.47
N ILE A 50 20.07 19.16 0.60
CA ILE A 50 20.14 17.68 0.56
C ILE A 50 19.20 17.06 1.61
N LEU A 51 19.18 17.63 2.81
CA LEU A 51 18.26 17.20 3.87
C LEU A 51 16.79 17.43 3.47
N GLY A 52 16.50 18.57 2.83
CA GLY A 52 15.17 18.85 2.26
C GLY A 52 14.76 17.85 1.17
N MET A 53 15.70 17.40 0.34
CA MET A 53 15.46 16.36 -0.67
C MET A 53 15.13 15.00 -0.03
N LEU A 54 15.89 14.61 1.00
CA LEU A 54 15.61 13.38 1.76
C LEU A 54 14.22 13.46 2.43
N GLN A 55 13.90 14.59 3.06
CA GLN A 55 12.61 14.80 3.72
C GLN A 55 11.45 14.79 2.71
N ALA A 56 11.61 15.45 1.56
CA ALA A 56 10.62 15.44 0.49
C ALA A 56 10.41 14.04 -0.09
N SER A 57 11.48 13.26 -0.24
CA SER A 57 11.43 11.88 -0.73
C SER A 57 10.74 10.96 0.26
N PHE A 58 11.10 11.07 1.55
CA PHE A 58 10.45 10.32 2.63
C PHE A 58 8.96 10.67 2.73
N PHE A 59 8.62 11.96 2.69
CA PHE A 59 7.23 12.40 2.67
C PHE A 59 6.47 11.85 1.46
N SER A 60 7.04 11.95 0.25
CA SER A 60 6.44 11.39 -0.96
C SER A 60 6.22 9.88 -0.85
N LEU A 61 7.21 9.14 -0.33
CA LEU A 61 7.10 7.71 -0.09
C LEU A 61 5.97 7.37 0.88
N LEU A 62 5.85 8.12 1.98
CA LEU A 62 4.74 7.98 2.93
C LEU A 62 3.39 8.26 2.28
N CYS A 63 3.30 9.27 1.41
CA CYS A 63 2.08 9.61 0.70
C CYS A 63 1.69 8.54 -0.32
N ILE A 64 2.66 8.02 -1.07
CA ILE A 64 2.44 6.96 -2.07
C ILE A 64 2.01 5.67 -1.37
N THR A 65 2.65 5.31 -0.26
CA THR A 65 2.29 4.10 0.48
C THR A 65 0.93 4.22 1.16
N ALA A 66 0.61 5.38 1.76
CA ALA A 66 -0.67 5.59 2.44
C ALA A 66 -1.84 5.80 1.45
N PHE A 67 -1.69 6.74 0.50
CA PHE A 67 -2.78 7.19 -0.39
C PHE A 67 -2.57 6.80 -1.85
N GLY A 68 -1.40 6.30 -2.24
CA GLY A 68 -1.12 5.89 -3.63
C GLY A 68 -0.85 7.08 -4.56
N GLN A 69 -0.59 8.24 -3.99
CA GLN A 69 -0.34 9.48 -4.71
C GLN A 69 0.84 10.21 -4.05
N SER A 70 1.61 10.95 -4.84
CA SER A 70 2.84 11.63 -4.40
C SER A 70 2.61 12.87 -3.51
N GLY A 71 1.35 13.24 -3.24
CA GLY A 71 1.04 14.38 -2.39
C GLY A 71 -0.37 14.33 -1.81
N LEU A 72 -0.61 15.15 -0.78
CA LEU A 72 -1.89 15.21 -0.08
C LEU A 72 -2.91 16.14 -0.75
N GLY A 73 -2.59 16.76 -1.89
CA GLY A 73 -3.50 17.71 -2.55
C GLY A 73 -4.86 17.11 -2.89
N HIS A 74 -4.88 15.86 -3.34
CA HIS A 74 -6.13 15.15 -3.62
C HIS A 74 -6.91 14.79 -2.36
N ALA A 75 -6.21 14.38 -1.29
CA ALA A 75 -6.82 14.13 0.01
C ALA A 75 -7.46 15.41 0.59
N TRP A 76 -6.78 16.54 0.43
CA TRP A 76 -7.29 17.85 0.82
C TRP A 76 -8.54 18.24 0.02
N ALA A 77 -8.49 18.10 -1.31
CA ALA A 77 -9.62 18.39 -2.18
C ALA A 77 -10.83 17.50 -1.86
N ALA A 78 -10.60 16.22 -1.55
CA ALA A 78 -11.66 15.29 -1.13
C ALA A 78 -12.34 15.71 0.18
N ILE A 79 -11.57 16.21 1.15
CA ILE A 79 -12.12 16.73 2.42
C ILE A 79 -12.94 18.00 2.15
N ARG A 80 -12.44 18.92 1.32
CA ARG A 80 -13.16 20.17 1.02
C ARG A 80 -14.42 19.98 0.20
N LEU A 81 -14.43 19.04 -0.75
CA LEU A 81 -15.63 18.67 -1.51
C LEU A 81 -16.76 18.19 -0.61
N GLN A 82 -16.41 17.50 0.47
CA GLN A 82 -17.39 17.05 1.43
C GLN A 82 -18.04 18.20 2.19
N ASP A 83 -17.29 19.25 2.55
CA ASP A 83 -17.85 20.46 3.16
C ASP A 83 -18.85 21.16 2.23
N GLU A 84 -18.65 21.05 0.90
CA GLU A 84 -19.55 21.57 -0.14
C GLU A 84 -20.76 20.65 -0.41
N GLY A 85 -20.82 19.47 0.23
CA GLY A 85 -21.91 18.51 0.11
C GLY A 85 -21.69 17.39 -0.92
N ASP A 86 -20.52 17.32 -1.58
CA ASP A 86 -20.16 16.20 -2.47
C ASP A 86 -19.37 15.13 -1.71
N GLU A 87 -20.09 14.26 -1.00
CA GLU A 87 -19.49 13.17 -0.22
C GLU A 87 -18.86 12.06 -1.09
N SER A 88 -19.17 12.03 -2.39
CA SER A 88 -18.82 10.90 -3.26
C SER A 88 -17.31 10.68 -3.37
N VAL A 89 -16.53 11.76 -3.41
CA VAL A 89 -15.07 11.70 -3.54
C VAL A 89 -14.41 11.23 -2.24
N TYR A 90 -14.91 11.69 -1.08
CA TYR A 90 -14.42 11.27 0.22
C TYR A 90 -14.71 9.79 0.49
N VAL A 91 -15.94 9.34 0.17
CA VAL A 91 -16.33 7.93 0.29
C VAL A 91 -15.45 7.05 -0.59
N GLU A 92 -15.18 7.47 -1.83
CA GLU A 92 -14.31 6.74 -2.75
C GLU A 92 -12.86 6.66 -2.25
N MET A 93 -12.32 7.77 -1.73
CA MET A 93 -10.98 7.79 -1.15
C MET A 93 -10.87 6.84 0.06
N THR A 94 -11.84 6.89 0.96
CA THR A 94 -11.89 6.04 2.16
C THR A 94 -12.06 4.56 1.79
N ARG A 95 -12.88 4.27 0.78
CA ARG A 95 -13.06 2.92 0.22
C ARG A 95 -11.73 2.36 -0.29
N ARG A 96 -10.99 3.13 -1.10
CA ARG A 96 -9.66 2.71 -1.60
C ARG A 96 -8.67 2.44 -0.48
N LEU A 97 -8.66 3.27 0.57
CA LEU A 97 -7.80 3.06 1.73
C LEU A 97 -8.17 1.76 2.45
N ARG A 98 -9.46 1.49 2.68
CA ARG A 98 -9.95 0.25 3.29
C ARG A 98 -9.60 -0.97 2.45
N ASP A 99 -9.80 -0.91 1.14
CA ASP A 99 -9.47 -2.02 0.23
C ASP A 99 -7.98 -2.38 0.26
N ARG A 100 -7.11 -1.36 0.36
CA ARG A 100 -5.66 -1.55 0.50
C ARG A 100 -5.28 -2.15 1.85
N LEU A 101 -5.80 -1.61 2.94
CA LEU A 101 -5.57 -2.15 4.28
C LEU A 101 -6.05 -3.60 4.39
N ASN A 102 -7.22 -3.92 3.81
CA ASN A 102 -7.73 -5.27 3.75
C ASN A 102 -6.81 -6.20 2.93
N SER A 103 -6.35 -5.73 1.77
CA SER A 103 -5.39 -6.49 0.95
C SER A 103 -4.09 -6.75 1.70
N MET A 104 -3.57 -5.76 2.43
CA MET A 104 -2.38 -5.91 3.28
C MET A 104 -2.61 -6.90 4.43
N LEU A 105 -3.78 -6.89 5.07
CA LEU A 105 -4.13 -7.86 6.10
C LEU A 105 -4.14 -9.29 5.55
N VAL A 106 -4.76 -9.49 4.37
CA VAL A 106 -4.78 -10.80 3.70
C VAL A 106 -3.36 -11.26 3.38
N VAL A 107 -2.56 -10.43 2.71
CA VAL A 107 -1.17 -10.79 2.34
C VAL A 107 -0.31 -11.02 3.57
N GLY A 108 -0.37 -10.14 4.57
CA GLY A 108 0.37 -10.26 5.81
C GLY A 108 0.03 -11.54 6.56
N SER A 109 -1.26 -11.88 6.68
CA SER A 109 -1.69 -13.12 7.35
C SER A 109 -1.22 -14.39 6.64
N LEU A 110 -1.23 -14.40 5.29
CA LEU A 110 -0.71 -15.51 4.49
C LEU A 110 0.81 -15.68 4.69
N LEU A 111 1.57 -14.59 4.68
CA LEU A 111 3.01 -14.61 4.94
C LEU A 111 3.31 -15.06 6.36
N LEU A 112 2.56 -14.59 7.35
CA LEU A 112 2.72 -15.00 8.75
C LEU A 112 2.41 -16.49 8.94
N ALA A 113 1.32 -17.00 8.37
CA ALA A 113 0.98 -18.42 8.42
C ALA A 113 2.06 -19.28 7.76
N THR A 114 2.56 -18.86 6.59
CA THR A 114 3.66 -19.54 5.90
C THR A 114 4.92 -19.56 6.77
N THR A 115 5.28 -18.44 7.37
CA THR A 115 6.44 -18.33 8.28
C THR A 115 6.26 -19.22 9.50
N ALA A 116 5.07 -19.25 10.10
CA ALA A 116 4.75 -20.11 11.24
C ALA A 116 4.92 -21.59 10.90
N VAL A 117 4.47 -22.02 9.72
CA VAL A 117 4.69 -23.41 9.24
C VAL A 117 6.18 -23.70 9.09
N LEU A 118 6.96 -22.80 8.50
CA LEU A 118 8.42 -22.98 8.35
C LEU A 118 9.15 -23.03 9.69
N VAL A 119 8.69 -22.28 10.69
CA VAL A 119 9.30 -22.27 12.04
C VAL A 119 8.93 -23.54 12.83
N THR A 120 7.73 -24.08 12.64
CA THR A 120 7.21 -25.20 13.46
C THR A 120 7.40 -26.57 12.83
N THR A 121 7.60 -26.65 11.52
CA THR A 121 7.71 -27.92 10.79
C THR A 121 9.17 -28.28 10.56
N ASN A 122 9.52 -29.55 10.71
CA ASN A 122 10.85 -30.02 10.32
C ASN A 122 10.98 -30.09 8.79
N PRO A 123 12.13 -29.71 8.21
CA PRO A 123 12.35 -29.77 6.77
C PRO A 123 12.21 -31.23 6.28
N PRO A 124 11.37 -31.49 5.26
CA PRO A 124 11.17 -32.84 4.76
C PRO A 124 12.47 -33.42 4.15
N ARG A 125 13.36 -32.54 3.67
CA ARG A 125 14.68 -32.90 3.14
C ARG A 125 15.74 -31.87 3.54
N VAL A 126 16.46 -32.16 4.61
CA VAL A 126 17.57 -31.34 5.12
C VAL A 126 18.70 -31.14 4.11
N SER A 127 18.83 -32.04 3.12
CA SER A 127 19.87 -31.95 2.08
C SER A 127 19.63 -30.81 1.08
N ILE A 128 18.36 -30.42 0.89
CA ILE A 128 17.96 -29.44 -0.14
C ILE A 128 17.83 -28.05 0.46
N ILE A 129 17.11 -27.93 1.59
CA ILE A 129 16.94 -26.65 2.30
C ILE A 129 16.98 -26.94 3.79
N ASN A 130 18.02 -26.46 4.47
CA ASN A 130 18.12 -26.56 5.92
C ASN A 130 17.77 -25.23 6.59
N TYR A 131 16.48 -24.93 6.70
CA TYR A 131 15.98 -23.74 7.39
C TYR A 131 16.00 -23.86 8.92
N THR A 132 16.41 -25.01 9.47
CA THR A 132 16.57 -25.22 10.94
C THR A 132 17.92 -24.74 11.46
N LEU A 133 18.84 -24.36 10.56
CA LEU A 133 20.09 -23.75 10.96
C LEU A 133 19.84 -22.43 11.70
N ARG A 134 20.70 -22.14 12.67
CA ARG A 134 20.54 -21.00 13.59
C ARG A 134 20.34 -19.66 12.85
N GLY A 135 21.05 -19.44 11.74
CA GLY A 135 20.94 -18.23 10.93
C GLY A 135 19.54 -18.05 10.31
N PRO A 136 19.14 -18.93 9.36
CA PRO A 136 17.80 -18.92 8.76
C PRO A 136 16.67 -18.91 9.80
N TYR A 137 16.80 -19.68 10.88
CA TYR A 137 15.80 -19.74 11.94
C TYR A 137 15.60 -18.39 12.64
N ILE A 138 16.67 -17.68 13.01
CA ILE A 138 16.56 -16.34 13.62
C ILE A 138 15.89 -15.36 12.64
N CYS A 139 16.23 -15.42 11.35
CA CYS A 139 15.60 -14.59 10.33
C CYS A 139 14.10 -14.88 10.19
N LEU A 140 13.68 -16.15 10.22
CA LEU A 140 12.26 -16.53 10.16
C LEU A 140 11.49 -16.06 11.41
N VAL A 141 12.06 -16.22 12.60
CA VAL A 141 11.44 -15.72 13.84
C VAL A 141 11.31 -14.19 13.81
N ALA A 142 12.35 -13.48 13.37
CA ALA A 142 12.31 -12.03 13.21
C ALA A 142 11.22 -11.62 12.19
N ALA A 143 11.12 -12.31 11.06
CA ALA A 143 10.08 -12.09 10.06
C ALA A 143 8.67 -12.28 10.66
N ALA A 144 8.46 -13.37 11.41
CA ALA A 144 7.17 -13.65 12.05
C ALA A 144 6.75 -12.53 13.01
N MET A 145 7.67 -12.02 13.83
CA MET A 145 7.39 -10.92 14.77
C MET A 145 7.05 -9.63 14.04
N ILE A 146 7.82 -9.25 13.01
CA ILE A 146 7.58 -8.04 12.22
C ILE A 146 6.24 -8.13 11.47
N LEU A 147 5.94 -9.29 10.88
CA LEU A 147 4.66 -9.53 10.19
C LEU A 147 3.48 -9.46 11.16
N PHE A 148 3.60 -10.08 12.34
CA PHE A 148 2.58 -10.03 13.38
C PHE A 148 2.29 -8.58 13.81
N GLU A 149 3.33 -7.79 14.08
CA GLU A 149 3.19 -6.38 14.42
C GLU A 149 2.51 -5.58 13.30
N GLY A 150 2.93 -5.80 12.04
CA GLY A 150 2.32 -5.18 10.88
C GLY A 150 0.83 -5.48 10.74
N ILE A 151 0.41 -6.73 10.99
CA ILE A 151 -1.01 -7.14 10.95
C ILE A 151 -1.80 -6.47 12.07
N VAL A 152 -1.25 -6.40 13.29
CA VAL A 152 -1.92 -5.75 14.42
C VAL A 152 -2.14 -4.27 14.12
N VAL A 153 -1.12 -3.55 13.65
CA VAL A 153 -1.25 -2.13 13.29
C VAL A 153 -2.20 -1.93 12.10
N ALA A 154 -2.13 -2.79 11.07
CA ALA A 154 -3.09 -2.76 9.96
C ALA A 154 -4.53 -2.92 10.43
N GLY A 155 -4.78 -3.82 11.39
CA GLY A 155 -6.11 -4.04 11.98
C GLY A 155 -6.61 -2.82 12.74
N VAL A 156 -5.76 -2.19 13.55
CA VAL A 156 -6.09 -0.93 14.24
C VAL A 156 -6.39 0.17 13.24
N CYS A 157 -5.55 0.34 12.20
CA CYS A 157 -5.76 1.32 11.13
C CYS A 157 -7.07 1.05 10.35
N PHE A 158 -7.40 -0.22 10.11
CA PHE A 158 -8.64 -0.62 9.44
C PHE A 158 -9.87 -0.24 10.27
N LEU A 159 -9.89 -0.58 11.57
CA LEU A 159 -10.95 -0.18 12.48
C LEU A 159 -11.07 1.34 12.56
N TRP A 160 -9.94 2.04 12.70
CA TRP A 160 -9.91 3.49 12.71
C TRP A 160 -10.48 4.09 11.41
N ALA A 161 -10.15 3.53 10.24
CA ALA A 161 -10.70 3.93 8.95
C ALA A 161 -12.21 3.67 8.81
N THR A 162 -12.80 2.78 9.62
CA THR A 162 -14.26 2.60 9.67
C THR A 162 -14.98 3.67 10.49
N HIS A 163 -14.30 4.25 11.48
CA HIS A 163 -14.85 5.24 12.41
C HIS A 163 -14.46 6.70 12.08
N LEU A 164 -13.66 6.91 11.05
CA LEU A 164 -13.26 8.25 10.60
C LEU A 164 -14.45 9.04 10.06
N SER A 165 -14.91 10.00 10.87
CA SER A 165 -15.75 11.11 10.43
C SER A 165 -14.87 12.17 9.75
N SER A 166 -15.36 12.80 8.69
CA SER A 166 -14.70 13.91 8.00
C SER A 166 -14.31 15.05 8.93
N ASN A 167 -15.23 15.45 9.79
CA ASN A 167 -15.02 16.49 10.80
C ASN A 167 -13.91 16.10 11.78
N PHE A 168 -13.76 14.81 12.09
CA PHE A 168 -12.67 14.34 12.93
C PHE A 168 -11.32 14.41 12.18
N VAL A 169 -11.31 14.05 10.89
CA VAL A 169 -10.09 14.13 10.06
C VAL A 169 -9.60 15.57 10.00
N GLU A 170 -10.47 16.53 9.71
CA GLU A 170 -10.07 17.93 9.61
C GLU A 170 -9.56 18.46 10.96
N ASN A 171 -10.34 18.28 12.03
CA ASN A 171 -10.01 18.90 13.31
C ASN A 171 -8.83 18.25 14.04
N VAL A 172 -8.63 16.95 13.90
CA VAL A 172 -7.60 16.23 14.68
C VAL A 172 -6.37 15.93 13.84
N LEU A 173 -6.55 15.46 12.60
CA LEU A 173 -5.43 15.09 11.74
C LEU A 173 -4.82 16.28 11.01
N CYS A 174 -5.63 17.26 10.63
CA CYS A 174 -5.17 18.39 9.83
C CYS A 174 -4.73 19.60 10.67
N ALA A 175 -4.86 19.58 12.00
CA ALA A 175 -4.56 20.75 12.81
C ALA A 175 -3.05 21.10 12.91
N ARG A 176 -2.16 20.09 12.88
CA ARG A 176 -0.70 20.29 13.07
C ARG A 176 0.10 19.45 12.09
N ARG A 177 1.27 19.97 11.68
CA ARG A 177 2.27 19.23 10.86
C ARG A 177 2.54 17.84 11.42
N ILE A 178 2.80 17.76 12.72
CA ILE A 178 3.19 16.50 13.36
C ILE A 178 2.09 15.43 13.30
N ASN A 179 0.82 15.83 13.32
CA ASN A 179 -0.32 14.90 13.25
C ASN A 179 -0.43 14.28 11.85
N VAL A 180 -0.20 15.09 10.81
CA VAL A 180 -0.17 14.62 9.42
C VAL A 180 0.94 13.57 9.23
N TYR A 181 2.17 13.87 9.68
CA TYR A 181 3.28 12.91 9.62
C TYR A 181 3.01 11.65 10.45
N CYS A 182 2.47 11.80 11.66
CA CYS A 182 2.14 10.67 12.53
C CYS A 182 1.11 9.74 11.86
N THR A 183 0.07 10.31 11.25
CA THR A 183 -0.95 9.53 10.55
C THR A 183 -0.37 8.84 9.33
N LEU A 184 0.40 9.55 8.51
CA LEU A 184 1.05 8.99 7.34
C LEU A 184 1.97 7.82 7.74
N ILE A 185 2.74 7.97 8.81
CA ILE A 185 3.58 6.90 9.36
C ILE A 185 2.70 5.74 9.82
N MET A 186 1.65 5.98 10.60
CA MET A 186 0.76 4.94 11.11
C MET A 186 0.07 4.14 10.00
N VAL A 187 -0.38 4.81 8.94
CA VAL A 187 -1.06 4.16 7.79
C VAL A 187 -0.08 3.44 6.88
N SER A 188 1.14 3.96 6.69
CA SER A 188 2.19 3.32 5.88
C SER A 188 2.96 2.23 6.62
N TYR A 189 2.96 2.24 7.95
CA TYR A 189 3.63 1.26 8.81
C TYR A 189 3.38 -0.20 8.41
N PRO A 190 2.13 -0.67 8.23
CA PRO A 190 1.88 -2.06 7.84
C PRO A 190 2.51 -2.43 6.50
N PHE A 191 2.59 -1.49 5.55
CA PHE A 191 3.27 -1.71 4.28
C PHE A 191 4.77 -1.97 4.49
N PHE A 192 5.42 -1.16 5.32
CA PHE A 192 6.84 -1.34 5.65
C PHE A 192 7.08 -2.64 6.43
N CYS A 193 6.25 -2.97 7.42
CA CYS A 193 6.37 -4.23 8.16
C CYS A 193 6.24 -5.45 7.25
N ILE A 194 5.23 -5.48 6.36
CA ILE A 194 5.06 -6.58 5.40
C ILE A 194 6.25 -6.66 4.45
N GLY A 195 6.72 -5.52 3.93
CA GLY A 195 7.90 -5.48 3.05
C GLY A 195 9.16 -5.99 3.73
N VAL A 196 9.49 -5.47 4.93
CA VAL A 196 10.67 -5.89 5.70
C VAL A 196 10.55 -7.37 6.10
N GLY A 197 9.40 -7.81 6.60
CA GLY A 197 9.17 -9.22 6.95
C GLY A 197 9.38 -10.15 5.76
N THR A 198 8.90 -9.76 4.58
CA THR A 198 9.13 -10.50 3.32
C THR A 198 10.61 -10.57 2.95
N ILE A 199 11.36 -9.48 3.14
CA ILE A 199 12.83 -9.47 2.92
C ILE A 199 13.52 -10.44 3.87
N PHE A 200 13.17 -10.45 5.15
CA PHE A 200 13.74 -11.39 6.13
C PHE A 200 13.41 -12.85 5.80
N MET A 201 12.18 -13.15 5.35
CA MET A 201 11.82 -14.48 4.84
C MET A 201 12.68 -14.88 3.63
N GLY A 202 12.85 -13.97 2.67
CA GLY A 202 13.68 -14.19 1.49
C GLY A 202 15.15 -14.45 1.85
N LEU A 203 15.72 -13.67 2.78
CA LEU A 203 17.08 -13.86 3.29
C LEU A 203 17.24 -15.20 4.01
N ALA A 204 16.26 -15.61 4.82
CA ALA A 204 16.29 -16.92 5.48
C ALA A 204 16.35 -18.07 4.45
N GLY A 205 15.52 -17.98 3.40
CA GLY A 205 15.53 -18.93 2.29
C GLY A 205 16.87 -18.92 1.53
N PHE A 206 17.38 -17.74 1.20
CA PHE A 206 18.66 -17.58 0.49
C PHE A 206 19.82 -18.20 1.27
N VAL A 207 19.94 -17.90 2.57
CA VAL A 207 20.97 -18.48 3.43
C VAL A 207 20.80 -20.00 3.55
N GLY A 208 19.56 -20.48 3.68
CA GLY A 208 19.26 -21.92 3.72
C GLY A 208 19.69 -22.67 2.45
N ILE A 209 19.48 -22.06 1.28
CA ILE A 209 19.91 -22.63 -0.01
C ILE A 209 21.43 -22.53 -0.19
N TRP A 210 22.05 -21.42 0.22
CA TRP A 210 23.49 -21.24 0.03
C TRP A 210 24.31 -22.26 0.85
N ILE A 211 23.78 -22.68 2.00
CA ILE A 211 24.41 -23.71 2.83
C ILE A 211 24.17 -25.11 2.27
N ALA A 212 23.09 -25.31 1.50
CA ALA A 212 22.91 -26.54 0.74
C ALA A 212 23.94 -26.58 -0.40
N GLN A 213 24.70 -27.67 -0.50
CA GLN A 213 25.75 -27.84 -1.52
C GLN A 213 25.19 -28.17 -2.92
N ASP A 214 23.93 -27.84 -3.19
CA ASP A 214 23.26 -28.07 -4.48
C ASP A 214 23.48 -26.86 -5.42
N GLY A 215 24.48 -26.95 -6.30
CA GLY A 215 24.84 -25.86 -7.22
C GLY A 215 23.70 -25.37 -8.12
N GLY A 216 22.77 -26.26 -8.50
CA GLY A 216 21.60 -25.88 -9.30
C GLY A 216 20.66 -24.92 -8.57
N LEU A 217 20.41 -25.14 -7.28
CA LEU A 217 19.54 -24.28 -6.47
C LEU A 217 20.17 -22.93 -6.16
N GLN A 218 21.50 -22.88 -6.02
CA GLN A 218 22.23 -21.63 -5.81
C GLN A 218 22.07 -20.68 -7.01
N VAL A 219 22.16 -21.20 -8.24
CA VAL A 219 21.94 -20.39 -9.46
C VAL A 219 20.50 -19.87 -9.53
N VAL A 220 19.51 -20.73 -9.27
CA VAL A 220 18.10 -20.33 -9.26
C VAL A 220 17.83 -19.27 -8.19
N SER A 221 18.35 -19.47 -6.98
CA SER A 221 18.20 -18.50 -5.88
C SER A 221 18.84 -17.16 -6.19
N LEU A 222 19.96 -17.14 -6.90
CA LEU A 222 20.62 -15.90 -7.32
C LEU A 222 19.79 -15.16 -8.38
N ILE A 223 19.21 -15.86 -9.35
CA ILE A 223 18.33 -15.25 -10.36
C ILE A 223 17.08 -14.65 -9.69
N ILE A 224 16.44 -15.41 -8.80
CA ILE A 224 15.22 -14.98 -8.09
C ILE A 224 15.52 -13.84 -7.11
N GLY A 225 16.69 -13.82 -6.47
CA GLY A 225 17.06 -12.77 -5.52
C GLY A 225 17.57 -11.49 -6.18
N VAL A 226 18.49 -11.61 -7.15
CA VAL A 226 19.13 -10.47 -7.80
C VAL A 226 18.19 -9.76 -8.77
N GLY A 227 17.32 -10.50 -9.48
CA GLY A 227 16.40 -9.93 -10.47
C GLY A 227 15.50 -8.83 -9.90
N PRO A 228 14.70 -9.10 -8.85
CA PRO A 228 13.83 -8.10 -8.22
C PRO A 228 14.59 -6.94 -7.59
N VAL A 229 15.75 -7.18 -6.98
CA VAL A 229 16.58 -6.12 -6.39
C VAL A 229 17.12 -5.21 -7.49
N PHE A 230 17.63 -5.78 -8.58
CA PHE A 230 18.10 -5.00 -9.73
C PHE A 230 16.97 -4.18 -10.37
N MET A 231 15.79 -4.78 -10.55
CA MET A 231 14.61 -4.08 -11.06
C MET A 231 14.15 -2.96 -10.13
N ALA A 232 14.15 -3.19 -8.82
CA ALA A 232 13.82 -2.18 -7.83
C ALA A 232 14.82 -1.02 -7.87
N VAL A 233 16.13 -1.32 -7.88
CA VAL A 233 17.19 -0.30 -7.98
C VAL A 233 17.09 0.47 -9.29
N ALA A 234 16.81 -0.20 -10.41
CA ALA A 234 16.60 0.46 -11.71
C ALA A 234 15.37 1.36 -11.68
N MET A 235 14.24 0.92 -11.12
CA MET A 235 13.05 1.76 -10.95
C MET A 235 13.33 2.96 -10.05
N PHE A 236 14.03 2.78 -8.93
CA PHE A 236 14.43 3.87 -8.07
C PHE A 236 15.36 4.85 -8.81
N ALA A 237 16.36 4.36 -9.54
CA ALA A 237 17.24 5.20 -10.33
C ALA A 237 16.47 6.02 -11.39
N VAL A 238 15.53 5.40 -12.11
CA VAL A 238 14.68 6.10 -13.08
C VAL A 238 13.80 7.15 -12.40
N LEU A 239 13.20 6.84 -11.25
CA LEU A 239 12.38 7.77 -10.48
C LEU A 239 13.17 8.97 -9.94
N PHE A 240 14.44 8.77 -9.57
CA PHE A 240 15.29 9.84 -9.04
C PHE A 240 16.03 10.64 -10.11
N ILE A 241 16.34 10.04 -11.27
CA ILE A 241 17.02 10.74 -12.39
C ILE A 241 16.01 11.47 -13.28
N GLY A 242 14.77 10.98 -13.37
CA GLY A 242 13.72 11.56 -14.21
C GLY A 242 12.94 12.72 -13.59
N VAL A 243 13.25 13.14 -12.35
CA VAL A 243 12.56 14.21 -11.61
C VAL A 243 13.54 15.32 -11.25
#